data_AF-A0A3N0YDH8-F1
#
_entry.id   AF-A0A3N0YDH8-F1
#
_cell.length_a   1.000
_cell.length_b   1.000
_cell.length_c   1.000
_cell.angle_alpha   90.00
_cell.angle_beta   90.00
_cell.angle_gamma   90.00
#
_symmetry.space_group_name_H-M   'P 1'
#
loop_
_entity.id
_entity.type
_entity.pdbx_description
1 polymer ?
#
loop_
_entity_poly.entity_id
_entity_poly.type
_entity_poly.pdbx_seq_one_letter_code
_entity_poly.pdbx_strand_id
1 'polypeptide(L)'
;MAHRYSAMGKPLCGMTNVRPAAAKNPAMGFDADEIKRLGKRFKKLDLDNSGSLSVEEFMSLPELQQNPLVQRVIDIFDTDGNGEVDFKEFIEGVSQFSVKGDKEMKLRFAFRIYDMDKDGYISNGELFQVLKMMVGNNLKDTQLQQIVDKTIINADKDGDGRISFEEFCAVRQHTLATC
;
A
#
# COMPACT_ATOMS: atom_id res chain seq x y z
N MET A 1 22.34 -18.62 68.77
CA MET A 1 21.12 -17.94 69.25
C MET A 1 21.26 -16.44 69.03
N ALA A 2 20.20 -15.82 68.49
CA ALA A 2 19.90 -14.38 68.39
C ALA A 2 20.88 -13.48 67.61
N HIS A 3 20.61 -13.12 66.35
CA HIS A 3 19.77 -11.97 65.92
C HIS A 3 20.08 -10.64 66.62
N ARG A 4 20.62 -9.68 65.86
CA ARG A 4 20.24 -8.26 65.91
C ARG A 4 20.68 -7.54 64.63
N TYR A 5 19.68 -7.12 63.86
CA TYR A 5 19.76 -6.17 62.76
C TYR A 5 19.71 -4.74 63.31
N SER A 6 20.53 -3.84 62.78
CA SER A 6 20.32 -2.37 62.77
C SER A 6 21.25 -1.80 61.69
N ALA A 7 20.76 -1.57 60.47
CA ALA A 7 20.18 -0.33 59.97
C ALA A 7 21.21 0.81 59.80
N MET A 8 21.43 1.18 58.52
CA MET A 8 21.41 2.53 57.95
C MET A 8 22.60 2.82 57.03
N GLY A 9 22.30 3.15 55.76
CA GLY A 9 23.24 3.69 54.79
C GLY A 9 22.95 3.36 53.32
N LYS A 10 21.82 3.82 52.77
CA LYS A 10 21.71 4.13 51.31
C LYS A 10 21.99 5.63 51.13
N PRO A 11 22.56 6.09 50.00
CA PRO A 11 21.83 6.28 48.74
C PRO A 11 22.59 5.67 47.52
N LEU A 12 21.93 4.94 46.61
CA LEU A 12 21.29 5.44 45.38
C LEU A 12 22.16 6.40 44.56
N CYS A 13 22.73 5.92 43.45
CA CYS A 13 22.33 6.29 42.09
C CYS A 13 23.39 5.81 41.09
N GLY A 14 23.00 4.89 40.23
CA GLY A 14 23.79 4.40 39.10
C GLY A 14 22.88 3.64 38.14
N MET A 15 21.69 4.19 37.90
CA MET A 15 20.80 3.70 36.85
C MET A 15 21.45 4.10 35.53
N THR A 16 22.28 3.23 34.97
CA THR A 16 22.55 3.26 33.53
C THR A 16 21.23 2.96 32.86
N ASN A 17 20.53 4.03 32.47
CA ASN A 17 19.28 3.98 31.73
C ASN A 17 19.60 3.50 30.31
N VAL A 18 19.86 2.20 30.17
CA VAL A 18 19.89 1.55 28.87
C VAL A 18 18.44 1.53 28.41
N ARG A 19 18.07 2.50 27.57
CA ARG A 19 16.78 2.52 26.88
C ARG A 19 16.60 1.14 26.25
N PRO A 20 15.50 0.42 26.48
CA PRO A 20 15.26 -0.82 25.76
C PRO A 20 15.17 -0.47 24.28
N ALA A 21 16.00 -1.12 23.47
CA ALA A 21 15.88 -1.07 22.01
C ALA A 21 14.44 -1.45 21.68
N ALA A 22 13.71 -0.53 21.03
CA ALA A 22 12.34 -0.76 20.61
C ALA A 22 12.31 -2.06 19.80
N ALA A 23 11.56 -3.04 20.28
CA ALA A 23 11.36 -4.30 19.59
C ALA A 23 10.80 -3.98 18.20
N LYS A 24 11.62 -4.22 17.16
CA LYS A 24 11.17 -4.11 15.78
C LYS A 24 10.13 -5.21 15.59
N ASN A 25 8.89 -4.82 15.28
CA ASN A 25 7.90 -5.78 14.83
C ASN A 25 8.29 -6.19 13.40
N PRO A 26 8.75 -7.42 13.15
CA PRO A 26 9.44 -7.79 11.90
C PRO A 26 8.51 -7.83 10.66
N ALA A 27 7.20 -7.64 10.83
CA ALA A 27 6.23 -7.81 9.75
C ALA A 27 6.01 -6.57 8.86
N MET A 28 6.34 -5.36 9.30
CA MET A 28 5.84 -4.13 8.63
C MET A 28 6.90 -3.07 8.28
N GLY A 29 8.18 -3.32 8.54
CA GLY A 29 9.27 -2.41 8.13
C GLY A 29 9.30 -1.03 8.83
N PHE A 30 8.32 -0.76 9.70
CA PHE A 30 8.18 0.45 10.50
C PHE A 30 8.66 0.26 11.94
N ASP A 31 9.24 1.32 12.53
CA ASP A 31 9.49 1.39 13.96
C ASP A 31 8.27 1.89 14.76
N ALA A 32 8.38 1.82 16.09
CA ALA A 32 7.28 2.20 16.98
C ALA A 32 6.89 3.70 16.88
N ASP A 33 7.85 4.57 16.56
CA ASP A 33 7.58 6.01 16.41
C ASP A 33 6.88 6.29 15.08
N GLU A 34 7.23 5.57 14.02
CA GLU A 34 6.55 5.60 12.72
C GLU A 34 5.10 5.14 12.85
N ILE A 35 4.85 3.99 13.49
CA ILE A 35 3.49 3.47 13.73
C ILE A 35 2.68 4.47 14.56
N LYS A 36 3.29 5.09 15.58
CA LYS A 36 2.61 6.11 16.40
C LYS A 36 2.24 7.36 15.59
N ARG A 37 3.09 7.78 14.65
CA ARG A 37 2.79 8.91 13.74
C ARG A 37 1.68 8.55 12.76
N LEU A 38 1.71 7.35 12.19
CA LEU A 38 0.65 6.85 11.30
C LEU A 38 -0.68 6.73 12.05
N GLY A 39 -0.70 6.23 13.28
CA GLY A 39 -1.90 6.17 14.11
C GLY A 39 -2.50 7.54 14.44
N LYS A 40 -1.66 8.57 14.65
CA LYS A 40 -2.16 9.95 14.80
C LYS A 40 -2.78 10.48 13.52
N ARG A 41 -2.25 10.09 12.35
CA ARG A 41 -2.78 10.51 11.05
C ARG A 41 -4.10 9.79 10.74
N PHE A 42 -4.17 8.48 11.00
CA PHE A 42 -5.38 7.68 10.87
C PHE A 42 -6.53 8.30 11.68
N LYS A 43 -6.33 8.55 12.98
CA LYS A 43 -7.34 9.19 13.84
C LYS A 43 -7.76 10.61 13.43
N LYS A 44 -6.96 11.28 12.59
CA LYS A 44 -7.32 12.60 12.06
C LYS A 44 -8.20 12.48 10.81
N LEU A 45 -8.07 11.36 10.09
CA LEU A 45 -8.85 11.05 8.89
C LEU A 45 -10.17 10.36 9.25
N ASP A 46 -10.17 9.56 10.30
CA ASP A 46 -11.35 8.93 10.90
C ASP A 46 -12.19 10.02 11.61
N LEU A 47 -13.09 10.64 10.86
CA LEU A 47 -13.88 11.81 11.27
C LEU A 47 -15.02 11.41 12.21
N ASP A 48 -15.59 10.23 11.98
CA ASP A 48 -16.69 9.70 12.77
C ASP A 48 -16.26 8.82 13.95
N ASN A 49 -14.96 8.49 14.04
CA ASN A 49 -14.37 7.58 15.03
C ASN A 49 -14.94 6.16 14.94
N SER A 50 -15.28 5.71 13.73
CA SER A 50 -15.70 4.33 13.43
C SER A 50 -14.56 3.34 13.68
N GLY A 51 -13.30 3.79 13.61
CA GLY A 51 -12.12 2.93 13.67
C GLY A 51 -11.68 2.39 12.32
N SER A 52 -12.36 2.79 11.25
CA SER A 52 -12.07 2.50 9.85
C SER A 52 -12.05 3.81 9.05
N LEU A 53 -11.52 3.78 7.83
CA LEU A 53 -11.55 4.93 6.92
C LEU A 53 -12.43 4.61 5.72
N SER A 54 -13.55 5.31 5.63
CA SER A 54 -14.40 5.31 4.45
C SER A 54 -13.73 6.02 3.26
N VAL A 55 -14.23 5.73 2.06
CA VAL A 55 -13.80 6.42 0.83
C VAL A 55 -13.93 7.93 0.95
N GLU A 56 -15.01 8.42 1.55
CA GLU A 56 -15.27 9.84 1.79
C GLU A 56 -14.21 10.47 2.70
N GLU A 57 -13.78 9.76 3.74
CA GLU A 57 -12.74 10.20 4.65
C GLU A 57 -11.36 10.24 3.99
N PHE A 58 -11.03 9.29 3.12
CA PHE A 58 -9.84 9.39 2.27
C PHE A 58 -9.90 10.59 1.32
N MET A 59 -11.06 10.85 0.72
CA MET A 59 -11.29 11.98 -0.19
C MET A 59 -11.33 13.33 0.53
N SER A 60 -11.37 13.36 1.87
CA SER A 60 -11.20 14.59 2.65
C SER A 60 -9.79 15.20 2.50
N LEU A 61 -8.80 14.41 2.06
CA LEU A 61 -7.45 14.86 1.76
C LEU A 61 -7.40 15.54 0.38
N PRO A 62 -7.14 16.86 0.32
CA PRO A 62 -7.08 17.58 -0.96
C PRO A 62 -6.05 17.01 -1.93
N GLU A 63 -4.96 16.45 -1.40
CA GLU A 63 -3.90 15.82 -2.20
C GLU A 63 -4.36 14.55 -2.93
N LEU A 64 -5.39 13.87 -2.40
CA LEU A 64 -5.94 12.65 -2.98
C LEU A 64 -7.09 12.90 -3.95
N GLN A 65 -7.82 14.02 -3.80
CA GLN A 65 -8.97 14.35 -4.64
C GLN A 65 -8.64 14.45 -6.14
N GLN A 66 -7.41 14.82 -6.49
CA GLN A 66 -6.98 14.98 -7.88
C GLN A 66 -6.36 13.69 -8.45
N ASN A 67 -6.24 12.62 -7.65
CA ASN A 67 -5.63 11.38 -8.10
C ASN A 67 -6.72 10.41 -8.60
N PRO A 68 -6.81 10.15 -9.92
CA PRO A 68 -7.84 9.27 -10.49
C PRO A 68 -7.71 7.81 -10.04
N LEU A 69 -6.59 7.43 -9.44
CA LEU A 69 -6.33 6.07 -8.96
C LEU A 69 -6.59 5.91 -7.47
N VAL A 70 -7.04 6.95 -6.76
CA VAL A 70 -7.21 6.85 -5.30
C VAL A 70 -8.18 5.74 -4.90
N GLN A 71 -9.27 5.56 -5.65
CA GLN A 71 -10.21 4.45 -5.44
C GLN A 71 -9.51 3.10 -5.53
N ARG A 72 -8.68 2.91 -6.58
CA ARG A 72 -7.90 1.68 -6.74
C ARG A 72 -6.91 1.47 -5.60
N VAL A 73 -6.30 2.53 -5.07
CA VAL A 73 -5.41 2.42 -3.90
C VAL A 73 -6.20 2.00 -2.65
N ILE A 74 -7.40 2.54 -2.45
CA ILE A 74 -8.29 2.16 -1.34
C ILE A 74 -8.70 0.69 -1.49
N ASP A 75 -9.14 0.25 -2.66
CA ASP A 75 -9.53 -1.15 -2.94
C ASP A 75 -8.38 -2.16 -2.73
N ILE A 76 -7.13 -1.71 -2.86
CA ILE A 76 -5.93 -2.52 -2.59
C ILE A 76 -5.62 -2.57 -1.09
N PHE A 77 -5.92 -1.50 -0.36
CA PHE A 77 -5.70 -1.43 1.08
C PHE A 77 -6.79 -2.22 1.80
N ASP A 78 -8.03 -2.14 1.33
CA ASP A 78 -9.17 -2.96 1.76
C ASP A 78 -8.95 -4.43 1.35
N THR A 79 -8.38 -5.20 2.28
CA THR A 79 -8.01 -6.59 2.07
C THR A 79 -9.16 -7.54 2.36
N ASP A 80 -10.08 -7.16 3.25
CA ASP A 80 -11.25 -7.95 3.60
C ASP A 80 -12.48 -7.67 2.72
N GLY A 81 -12.44 -6.60 1.92
CA GLY A 81 -13.47 -6.22 0.96
C GLY A 81 -14.71 -5.60 1.60
N ASN A 82 -14.59 -5.03 2.80
CA ASN A 82 -15.71 -4.45 3.52
C ASN A 82 -16.08 -3.03 3.05
N GLY A 83 -15.27 -2.42 2.16
CA GLY A 83 -15.48 -1.08 1.60
C GLY A 83 -14.86 0.06 2.43
N GLU A 84 -14.23 -0.26 3.55
CA GLU A 84 -13.53 0.65 4.44
C GLU A 84 -12.10 0.14 4.69
N VAL A 85 -11.21 1.00 5.17
CA VAL A 85 -9.82 0.61 5.48
C VAL A 85 -9.58 0.71 6.97
N ASP A 86 -9.38 -0.41 7.64
CA ASP A 86 -9.06 -0.42 9.06
C ASP A 86 -7.62 0.03 9.35
N PHE A 87 -7.27 0.23 10.63
CA PHE A 87 -5.92 0.68 10.98
C PHE A 87 -4.82 -0.31 10.59
N LYS A 88 -5.08 -1.63 10.66
CA LYS A 88 -4.11 -2.66 10.26
C LYS A 88 -3.88 -2.60 8.75
N GLU A 89 -4.94 -2.55 7.97
CA GLU A 89 -4.93 -2.43 6.51
C GLU A 89 -4.25 -1.14 6.06
N PHE A 90 -4.51 -0.03 6.73
CA PHE A 90 -3.84 1.25 6.47
C PHE A 90 -2.33 1.13 6.66
N ILE A 91 -1.86 0.50 7.74
CA ILE A 91 -0.42 0.31 7.98
C ILE A 91 0.19 -0.64 6.93
N GLU A 92 -0.47 -1.75 6.63
CA GLU A 92 -0.02 -2.72 5.63
C GLU A 92 0.05 -2.08 4.24
N GLY A 93 -0.95 -1.30 3.85
CA GLY A 93 -0.98 -0.53 2.61
C GLY A 93 0.15 0.49 2.52
N VAL A 94 0.32 1.34 3.54
CA VAL A 94 1.38 2.36 3.58
C VAL A 94 2.79 1.73 3.61
N SER A 95 2.93 0.52 4.17
CA SER A 95 4.20 -0.22 4.17
C SER A 95 4.72 -0.53 2.77
N GLN A 96 3.81 -0.76 1.80
CA GLN A 96 4.16 -1.06 0.41
C GLN A 96 4.84 0.12 -0.30
N PHE A 97 4.63 1.34 0.20
CA PHE A 97 5.25 2.57 -0.31
C PHE A 97 6.53 2.97 0.43
N SER A 98 6.94 2.21 1.45
CA SER A 98 8.17 2.50 2.19
C SER A 98 9.38 2.53 1.26
N VAL A 99 10.28 3.49 1.47
CA VAL A 99 11.50 3.69 0.67
C VAL A 99 12.41 2.44 0.69
N LYS A 100 12.21 1.56 1.68
CA LYS A 100 12.91 0.28 1.84
C LYS A 100 12.35 -0.86 0.97
N GLY A 101 11.26 -0.63 0.23
CA GLY A 101 10.58 -1.65 -0.56
C GLY A 101 11.38 -2.08 -1.79
N ASP A 102 11.43 -3.39 -2.02
CA ASP A 102 12.06 -4.01 -3.18
C ASP A 102 11.39 -3.54 -4.49
N LYS A 103 12.15 -3.51 -5.59
CA LYS A 103 11.64 -3.20 -6.94
C LYS A 103 10.46 -4.11 -7.30
N GLU A 104 10.50 -5.37 -6.88
CA GLU A 104 9.43 -6.34 -7.06
C GLU A 104 8.13 -5.94 -6.31
N MET A 105 8.22 -5.45 -5.08
CA MET A 105 7.04 -4.99 -4.33
C MET A 105 6.34 -3.83 -5.03
N LYS A 106 7.11 -2.89 -5.59
CA LYS A 106 6.55 -1.78 -6.39
C LYS A 106 5.90 -2.25 -7.69
N LEU A 107 6.44 -3.32 -8.30
CA LEU A 107 5.85 -3.95 -9.48
C LEU A 107 4.53 -4.66 -9.12
N ARG A 108 4.52 -5.42 -8.03
CA ARG A 108 3.30 -6.08 -7.51
C ARG A 108 2.22 -5.07 -7.17
N PHE A 109 2.58 -3.95 -6.53
CA PHE A 109 1.62 -2.89 -6.25
C PHE A 109 1.05 -2.29 -7.54
N ALA A 110 1.91 -1.96 -8.51
CA ALA A 110 1.47 -1.44 -9.80
C ALA A 110 0.58 -2.43 -10.55
N PHE A 111 0.86 -3.74 -10.47
CA PHE A 111 0.03 -4.79 -11.05
C PHE A 111 -1.37 -4.81 -10.43
N ARG A 112 -1.47 -4.75 -9.10
CA ARG A 112 -2.76 -4.72 -8.36
C ARG A 112 -3.62 -3.49 -8.65
N ILE A 113 -3.03 -2.40 -9.15
CA ILE A 113 -3.81 -1.24 -9.60
C ILE A 113 -4.66 -1.63 -10.83
N TYR A 114 -4.11 -2.46 -11.71
CA TYR A 114 -4.77 -2.96 -12.91
C TYR A 114 -5.67 -4.16 -12.63
N ASP A 115 -5.19 -5.18 -11.91
CA ASP A 115 -5.95 -6.38 -11.52
C ASP A 115 -7.06 -6.00 -10.51
N MET A 116 -8.30 -5.90 -10.99
CA MET A 116 -9.45 -5.39 -10.23
C MET A 116 -10.16 -6.49 -9.45
N ASP A 117 -10.31 -7.66 -10.05
CA ASP A 117 -10.95 -8.81 -9.42
C ASP A 117 -10.00 -9.66 -8.56
N LYS A 118 -8.71 -9.33 -8.56
CA LYS A 118 -7.66 -9.98 -7.77
C LYS A 118 -7.43 -11.44 -8.22
N ASP A 119 -7.70 -11.76 -9.49
CA ASP A 119 -7.49 -13.11 -10.06
C ASP A 119 -6.03 -13.41 -10.42
N GLY A 120 -5.15 -12.40 -10.34
CA GLY A 120 -3.73 -12.52 -10.65
C GLY A 120 -3.38 -12.27 -12.12
N TYR A 121 -4.35 -11.86 -12.93
CA TYR A 121 -4.20 -11.49 -14.33
C TYR A 121 -4.75 -10.07 -14.56
N ILE A 122 -4.29 -9.41 -15.62
CA ILE A 122 -4.92 -8.18 -16.10
C ILE A 122 -5.69 -8.53 -17.36
N SER A 123 -7.01 -8.55 -17.26
CA SER A 123 -7.89 -8.75 -18.40
C SER A 123 -7.97 -7.49 -19.29
N ASN A 124 -8.51 -7.68 -20.50
CA ASN A 124 -8.75 -6.57 -21.43
C ASN A 124 -9.67 -5.49 -20.83
N GLY A 125 -10.74 -5.91 -20.14
CA GLY A 125 -11.69 -4.99 -19.51
C GLY A 125 -11.05 -4.19 -18.39
N GLU A 126 -10.24 -4.81 -17.55
CA GLU A 126 -9.55 -4.15 -16.43
C GLU A 126 -8.53 -3.13 -16.92
N LEU A 127 -7.71 -3.51 -17.92
CA LEU A 127 -6.75 -2.58 -18.53
C LEU A 127 -7.47 -1.37 -19.13
N PHE A 128 -8.61 -1.59 -19.80
CA PHE A 128 -9.43 -0.51 -20.33
C PHE A 128 -9.94 0.42 -19.24
N GLN A 129 -10.53 -0.13 -18.17
CA GLN A 129 -11.12 0.66 -17.09
C GLN A 129 -10.08 1.54 -16.40
N VAL A 130 -8.92 0.98 -16.05
CA VAL A 130 -7.87 1.73 -15.36
C VAL A 130 -7.25 2.79 -16.26
N LEU A 131 -7.02 2.50 -17.54
CA LEU A 131 -6.56 3.53 -18.48
C LEU A 131 -7.63 4.62 -18.72
N LYS A 132 -8.92 4.26 -18.70
CA LYS A 132 -10.02 5.22 -18.81
C LYS A 132 -10.06 6.16 -17.60
N MET A 133 -9.80 5.66 -16.39
CA MET A 133 -9.67 6.50 -15.19
C MET A 133 -8.51 7.50 -15.33
N MET A 134 -7.37 7.08 -15.86
CA MET A 134 -6.19 7.96 -16.02
C MET A 134 -6.36 9.01 -17.14
N VAL A 135 -6.88 8.60 -18.30
CA VAL A 135 -6.98 9.46 -19.49
C VAL A 135 -8.26 10.31 -19.48
N GLY A 136 -9.29 9.87 -18.76
CA GLY A 136 -10.59 10.53 -18.72
C GLY A 136 -11.21 10.64 -20.11
N ASN A 137 -11.60 11.87 -20.48
CA ASN A 137 -12.24 12.18 -21.75
C ASN A 137 -11.28 12.61 -22.86
N ASN A 138 -9.96 12.52 -22.63
CA ASN A 138 -8.96 12.92 -23.64
C ASN A 138 -8.91 11.97 -24.85
N LEU A 139 -9.37 10.72 -24.68
CA LEU A 139 -9.47 9.74 -25.76
C LEU A 139 -10.90 9.22 -25.88
N LYS A 140 -11.32 8.97 -27.13
CA LYS A 140 -12.55 8.23 -27.40
C LYS A 140 -12.38 6.77 -26.98
N ASP A 141 -13.47 6.15 -26.54
CA ASP A 141 -13.47 4.76 -26.09
C ASP A 141 -12.94 3.81 -27.17
N THR A 142 -13.25 4.06 -28.43
CA THR A 142 -12.72 3.27 -29.56
C THR A 142 -11.21 3.38 -29.73
N GLN A 143 -10.63 4.58 -29.51
CA GLN A 143 -9.18 4.77 -29.57
C GLN A 143 -8.49 4.12 -28.37
N LEU A 144 -9.11 4.25 -27.19
CA LEU A 144 -8.60 3.60 -25.98
C LEU A 144 -8.62 2.08 -26.12
N GLN A 145 -9.72 1.51 -26.62
CA GLN A 145 -9.83 0.07 -26.87
C GLN A 145 -8.74 -0.41 -27.83
N GLN A 146 -8.45 0.33 -28.91
CA GLN A 146 -7.36 -0.02 -29.82
C GLN A 146 -5.97 -0.02 -29.14
N ILE A 147 -5.75 0.84 -28.15
CA ILE A 147 -4.51 0.86 -27.38
C ILE A 147 -4.46 -0.36 -26.45
N VAL A 148 -5.56 -0.67 -25.78
CA VAL A 148 -5.70 -1.84 -24.91
C VAL A 148 -5.42 -3.13 -25.69
N ASP A 149 -6.10 -3.33 -26.81
CA ASP A 149 -5.96 -4.54 -27.63
C ASP A 149 -4.52 -4.72 -28.11
N LYS A 150 -3.89 -3.65 -28.61
CA LYS A 150 -2.48 -3.69 -29.03
C LYS A 150 -1.53 -3.97 -27.86
N THR A 151 -1.86 -3.46 -26.67
CA THR A 151 -1.03 -3.66 -25.48
C THR A 151 -1.04 -5.13 -25.07
N ILE A 152 -2.23 -5.75 -25.03
CA ILE A 152 -2.36 -7.18 -24.71
C ILE A 152 -1.66 -8.03 -25.75
N ILE A 153 -1.92 -7.82 -27.06
CA ILE A 153 -1.27 -8.58 -28.13
C ILE A 153 0.27 -8.54 -28.04
N ASN A 154 0.84 -7.41 -27.61
CA ASN A 154 2.29 -7.27 -27.47
C ASN A 154 2.85 -7.89 -26.18
N ALA A 155 2.05 -7.88 -25.11
CA ALA A 155 2.43 -8.33 -23.77
C ALA A 155 2.24 -9.83 -23.57
N ASP A 156 1.09 -10.35 -24.01
CA ASP A 156 0.63 -11.74 -23.93
C ASP A 156 1.56 -12.66 -24.74
N LYS A 157 2.31 -13.50 -24.04
CA LYS A 157 3.29 -14.44 -24.60
C LYS A 157 2.76 -15.85 -24.68
N ASP A 158 1.86 -16.23 -23.78
CA ASP A 158 1.29 -17.57 -23.75
C ASP A 158 -0.04 -17.70 -24.53
N GLY A 159 -0.63 -16.57 -24.93
CA GLY A 159 -1.81 -16.49 -25.78
C GLY A 159 -3.13 -16.67 -25.02
N ASP A 160 -3.16 -16.45 -23.71
CA ASP A 160 -4.35 -16.61 -22.88
C ASP A 160 -5.34 -15.43 -22.96
N GLY A 161 -4.94 -14.34 -23.64
CA GLY A 161 -5.74 -13.13 -23.84
C GLY A 161 -5.76 -12.18 -22.65
N ARG A 162 -4.91 -12.41 -21.63
CA ARG A 162 -4.74 -11.58 -20.45
C ARG A 162 -3.24 -11.28 -20.26
N ILE A 163 -2.88 -10.60 -19.18
CA ILE A 163 -1.49 -10.30 -18.85
C ILE A 163 -1.22 -10.83 -17.44
N SER A 164 -0.40 -11.87 -17.35
CA SER A 164 0.14 -12.38 -16.08
C SER A 164 1.13 -11.39 -15.45
N PHE A 165 1.47 -11.60 -14.18
CA PHE A 165 2.47 -10.75 -13.51
C PHE A 165 3.85 -10.83 -14.17
N GLU A 166 4.23 -12.01 -14.64
CA GLU A 166 5.50 -12.26 -15.34
C GLU A 166 5.56 -11.47 -16.65
N GLU A 167 4.48 -11.48 -17.44
CA GLU A 167 4.36 -10.71 -18.68
C GLU A 167 4.36 -9.21 -18.42
N PHE A 168 3.64 -8.75 -17.38
CA PHE A 168 3.65 -7.35 -16.95
C PHE A 168 5.07 -6.88 -16.61
N CYS A 169 5.85 -7.72 -15.93
CA CYS A 169 7.25 -7.43 -15.61
C CYS A 169 8.13 -7.37 -16.87
N ALA A 170 7.88 -8.26 -17.85
CA ALA A 170 8.62 -8.31 -19.10
C ALA A 170 8.36 -7.09 -19.99
N VAL A 171 7.11 -6.61 -20.06
CA VAL A 171 6.74 -5.40 -20.82
C VAL A 171 7.56 -4.19 -20.35
N ARG A 172 7.71 -4.00 -19.03
CA ARG A 172 8.42 -2.86 -18.45
C ARG A 172 9.91 -2.85 -18.78
N GLN A 173 10.51 -4.00 -19.06
CA GLN A 173 11.91 -4.08 -19.52
C GLN A 173 12.06 -3.69 -20.98
N HIS A 174 11.04 -3.96 -21.80
CA HIS A 174 11.07 -3.64 -23.23
C HIS A 174 10.77 -2.17 -23.55
N THR A 175 9.96 -1.47 -22.74
CA THR A 175 9.65 -0.05 -22.97
C THR A 175 10.82 0.89 -22.59
N LEU A 176 11.80 0.45 -21.80
CA LEU A 176 12.98 1.23 -21.43
C LEU A 176 14.19 1.02 -22.36
N ALA A 177 14.12 0.08 -23.32
CA ALA A 177 15.22 -0.19 -24.25
C ALA A 177 15.13 0.61 -25.57
N THR A 178 14.06 1.37 -25.78
CA THR A 178 13.80 2.08 -27.05
C THR A 178 13.65 3.60 -26.87
N CYS A 179 14.09 4.15 -25.73
CA CYS A 179 14.25 5.59 -25.51
C CYS A 179 15.73 5.93 -25.30
#